data_AF-T0YFF7-F1
#
_entry.id   AF-T0YFF7-F1
#
_cell.length_a   1.000
_cell.length_b   1.000
_cell.length_c   1.000
_cell.angle_alpha   90.00
_cell.angle_beta   90.00
_cell.angle_gamma   90.00
#
_symmetry.space_group_name_H-M   'P 1'
#
loop_
_entity.id
_entity.type
_entity.pdbx_description
1 polymer ?
#
loop_
_entity_poly.entity_id
_entity_poly.type
_entity_poly.pdbx_seq_one_letter_code
_entity_poly.pdbx_strand_id
1 'polypeptide(L)'
;MDALFKNVPSGVGSKINLGFTDQDLENVAIEGVGYIIGKGYGWKEDADRTEENGAIAGADSSKVSKTAKSRGKQQLGTLGAGNHFLEVQKVEKIFDEKLAEAYGLHTNQIVVMLHSGSRGYGHQVCSDYL
;
A
#
# COMPACT_ATOMS: atom_id res chain seq x y z
N MET A 1 18.28 -0.62 9.06
CA MET A 1 17.81 -0.44 7.66
C MET A 1 17.78 -1.74 6.89
N ASP A 2 18.79 -2.61 7.03
CA ASP A 2 18.91 -3.87 6.26
C ASP A 2 17.69 -4.80 6.38
N ALA A 3 17.10 -4.91 7.56
CA ALA A 3 15.89 -5.71 7.77
C ALA A 3 14.68 -5.17 6.97
N LEU A 4 14.52 -3.85 6.86
CA LEU A 4 13.43 -3.24 6.09
C LEU A 4 13.62 -3.50 4.60
N PHE A 5 14.83 -3.28 4.06
CA PHE A 5 15.13 -3.57 2.66
C PHE A 5 14.94 -5.04 2.30
N LYS A 6 15.30 -5.96 3.21
CA LYS A 6 15.09 -7.40 3.02
C LYS A 6 13.61 -7.77 2.99
N ASN A 7 12.81 -7.16 3.85
CA ASN A 7 11.40 -7.53 4.03
C ASN A 7 10.43 -6.76 3.12
N VAL A 8 10.86 -5.62 2.56
CA VAL A 8 10.03 -4.76 1.68
C VAL A 8 10.77 -4.55 0.35
N PRO A 9 10.56 -5.44 -0.63
CA PRO A 9 11.27 -5.37 -1.91
C PRO A 9 10.94 -4.08 -2.68
N SER A 10 11.99 -3.42 -3.15
CA SER A 10 11.94 -2.17 -3.93
C SER A 10 12.76 -2.30 -5.22
N GLY A 11 12.53 -1.42 -6.19
CA GLY A 11 13.13 -1.45 -7.53
C GLY A 11 12.16 -1.79 -8.67
N VAL A 12 12.60 -1.53 -9.90
CA VAL A 12 11.82 -1.82 -11.12
C VAL A 12 11.74 -3.34 -11.30
N GLY A 13 10.52 -3.86 -11.39
CA GLY A 13 10.29 -5.29 -11.63
C GLY A 13 10.51 -6.18 -10.40
N SER A 14 10.76 -5.61 -9.22
CA SER A 14 10.87 -6.35 -7.97
C SER A 14 9.59 -7.12 -7.67
N LYS A 15 9.77 -8.32 -7.12
CA LYS A 15 8.68 -9.26 -6.81
C LYS A 15 8.86 -9.79 -5.40
N ILE A 16 7.75 -10.09 -4.75
CA ILE A 16 7.73 -10.86 -3.51
C ILE A 16 6.72 -11.99 -3.66
N ASN A 17 7.05 -13.17 -3.17
CA ASN A 17 6.10 -14.28 -3.12
C ASN A 17 5.48 -14.34 -1.73
N LEU A 18 4.32 -13.71 -1.57
CA LEU A 18 3.51 -13.77 -0.36
C LEU A 18 2.43 -14.86 -0.43
N GLY A 19 2.46 -15.73 -1.45
CA GLY A 19 1.47 -16.80 -1.62
C GLY A 19 0.09 -16.31 -2.09
N PHE A 20 -0.06 -15.03 -2.42
CA PHE A 20 -1.32 -14.53 -2.98
C PHE A 20 -1.66 -15.23 -4.31
N THR A 21 -2.93 -15.43 -4.57
CA THR A 21 -3.56 -15.97 -5.79
C THR A 21 -4.18 -14.88 -6.68
N ASP A 22 -4.62 -15.20 -7.89
CA ASP A 22 -5.35 -14.25 -8.74
C ASP A 22 -6.63 -13.76 -8.05
N GLN A 23 -7.34 -14.65 -7.36
CA GLN A 23 -8.51 -14.30 -6.57
C GLN A 23 -8.16 -13.32 -5.44
N ASP A 24 -7.02 -13.50 -4.78
CA ASP A 24 -6.57 -12.54 -3.78
C ASP A 24 -6.36 -11.15 -4.37
N LEU A 25 -5.81 -11.04 -5.59
CA LEU A 25 -5.65 -9.72 -6.23
C LEU A 25 -7.00 -9.08 -6.53
N GLU A 26 -7.98 -9.86 -6.99
CA GLU A 26 -9.33 -9.34 -7.26
C GLU A 26 -10.02 -8.88 -5.98
N ASN A 27 -9.93 -9.66 -4.91
CA ASN A 27 -10.49 -9.28 -3.62
C ASN A 27 -9.79 -8.04 -3.07
N VAL A 28 -8.46 -7.92 -3.19
CA VAL A 28 -7.73 -6.69 -2.83
C VAL A 28 -8.20 -5.49 -3.65
N ALA A 29 -8.48 -5.66 -4.93
CA ALA A 29 -8.95 -4.57 -5.79
C ALA A 29 -10.37 -4.09 -5.45
N ILE A 30 -11.20 -4.95 -4.83
CA ILE A 30 -12.61 -4.67 -4.49
C ILE A 30 -12.76 -4.27 -3.02
N GLU A 31 -12.20 -5.06 -2.11
CA GLU A 31 -12.36 -4.97 -0.67
C GLU A 31 -11.19 -4.24 0.02
N GLY A 32 -10.09 -4.00 -0.70
CA GLY A 32 -8.99 -3.16 -0.23
C GLY A 32 -8.32 -3.65 1.05
N VAL A 33 -8.09 -2.71 1.98
CA VAL A 33 -7.39 -2.96 3.25
C VAL A 33 -8.10 -4.00 4.11
N GLY A 34 -9.44 -4.02 4.11
CA GLY A 34 -10.22 -4.98 4.91
C GLY A 34 -9.89 -6.45 4.58
N TYR A 35 -9.69 -6.76 3.30
CA TYR A 35 -9.33 -8.11 2.85
C TYR A 35 -7.93 -8.52 3.33
N ILE A 36 -6.96 -7.60 3.24
CA ILE A 36 -5.57 -7.84 3.63
C ILE A 36 -5.44 -8.02 5.14
N ILE A 37 -6.21 -7.27 5.95
CA ILE A 37 -6.33 -7.50 7.40
C ILE A 37 -6.88 -8.90 7.67
N GLY A 38 -7.92 -9.33 6.95
CA GLY A 38 -8.48 -10.68 7.05
C GLY A 38 -7.48 -11.81 6.70
N LYS A 39 -6.42 -11.49 5.94
CA LYS A 39 -5.29 -12.39 5.63
C LYS A 39 -4.16 -12.34 6.66
N GLY A 40 -4.29 -11.56 7.72
CA GLY A 40 -3.31 -11.44 8.80
C GLY A 40 -2.28 -10.32 8.62
N TYR A 41 -2.50 -9.39 7.69
CA TYR A 41 -1.63 -8.24 7.47
C TYR A 41 -2.27 -6.96 8.00
N GLY A 42 -1.88 -6.58 9.22
CA GLY A 42 -2.38 -5.39 9.91
C GLY A 42 -3.36 -5.72 11.03
N TRP A 43 -3.91 -4.67 11.63
CA TRP A 43 -4.90 -4.73 12.69
C TRP A 43 -6.23 -4.15 12.22
N LYS A 44 -7.30 -4.45 12.96
CA LYS A 44 -8.66 -4.02 12.60
C LYS A 44 -8.76 -2.49 12.47
N GLU A 45 -8.07 -1.79 13.35
CA GLU A 45 -8.06 -0.33 13.47
C GLU A 45 -7.32 0.36 12.30
N ASP A 46 -6.52 -0.38 11.51
CA ASP A 46 -5.81 0.19 10.37
C ASP A 46 -6.77 0.64 9.27
N ALA A 47 -7.90 -0.04 9.11
CA ALA A 47 -8.96 0.38 8.18
C ALA A 47 -9.49 1.77 8.56
N ASP A 48 -9.85 1.99 9.82
CA ASP A 48 -10.41 3.26 10.31
C ASP A 48 -9.44 4.45 10.19
N ARG A 49 -8.14 4.18 10.00
CA ARG A 49 -7.06 5.17 9.84
C ARG A 49 -6.61 5.34 8.39
N THR A 50 -7.29 4.69 7.46
CA THR A 50 -7.02 4.80 6.02
C THR A 50 -8.15 5.56 5.34
N GLU A 51 -7.81 6.47 4.42
CA GLU A 51 -8.80 7.16 3.58
C GLU A 51 -9.75 6.15 2.91
N GLU A 52 -11.06 6.47 2.88
CA GLU A 52 -12.12 5.55 2.41
C GLU A 52 -12.14 4.18 3.10
N ASN A 53 -11.65 4.11 4.35
CA ASN A 53 -11.39 2.85 5.06
C ASN A 53 -10.53 1.86 4.25
N GLY A 54 -9.73 2.38 3.33
CA GLY A 54 -8.89 1.60 2.42
C GLY A 54 -9.64 0.86 1.31
N ALA A 55 -10.91 1.18 1.02
CA ALA A 55 -11.69 0.57 -0.07
C ALA A 55 -12.73 1.53 -0.66
N ILE A 56 -12.56 1.91 -1.94
CA ILE A 56 -13.51 2.77 -2.65
C ILE A 56 -14.70 1.92 -3.14
N ALA A 57 -15.92 2.34 -2.79
CA ALA A 57 -17.14 1.64 -3.19
C ALA A 57 -17.35 1.58 -4.71
N GLY A 58 -17.91 0.47 -5.20
CA GLY A 58 -18.25 0.29 -6.62
C GLY A 58 -17.11 -0.20 -7.51
N ALA A 59 -15.96 -0.59 -6.93
CA ALA A 59 -14.89 -1.24 -7.67
C ALA A 59 -15.39 -2.55 -8.34
N ASP A 60 -15.16 -2.68 -9.65
CA ASP A 60 -15.58 -3.82 -10.46
C ASP A 60 -14.36 -4.43 -11.19
N SER A 61 -13.88 -5.57 -10.68
CA SER A 61 -12.71 -6.26 -11.26
C SER A 61 -12.96 -6.81 -12.67
N SER A 62 -14.22 -6.91 -13.13
CA SER A 62 -14.56 -7.33 -14.49
C SER A 62 -14.20 -6.27 -15.54
N LYS A 63 -14.07 -5.00 -15.11
CA LYS A 63 -13.66 -3.86 -15.96
C LYS A 63 -12.15 -3.74 -16.13
N VAL A 64 -11.39 -4.63 -15.50
CA VAL A 64 -9.92 -4.59 -15.51
C VAL A 64 -9.38 -5.68 -16.44
N SER A 65 -8.48 -5.30 -17.34
CA SER A 65 -7.90 -6.22 -18.33
C SER A 65 -7.07 -7.34 -17.68
N LYS A 66 -6.96 -8.46 -18.39
CA LYS A 66 -6.08 -9.57 -18.00
C LYS A 66 -4.62 -9.11 -17.86
N THR A 67 -4.18 -8.18 -18.71
CA THR A 67 -2.83 -7.62 -18.67
C THR A 67 -2.59 -6.85 -17.38
N ALA A 68 -3.54 -5.99 -16.97
CA ALA A 68 -3.43 -5.24 -15.72
C ALA A 68 -3.37 -6.18 -14.50
N LYS A 69 -4.26 -7.18 -14.45
CA LYS A 69 -4.27 -8.21 -13.41
C LYS A 69 -2.95 -8.96 -13.35
N SER A 70 -2.44 -9.45 -14.49
CA SER A 70 -1.16 -10.16 -14.55
C SER A 70 0.03 -9.32 -14.06
N ARG A 71 0.04 -8.01 -14.35
CA ARG A 71 1.10 -7.10 -13.87
C ARG A 71 0.97 -6.85 -12.37
N GLY A 72 -0.23 -6.54 -11.89
CA GLY A 72 -0.51 -6.32 -10.46
C GLY A 72 -0.16 -7.53 -9.60
N LYS A 73 -0.50 -8.73 -10.08
CA LYS A 73 -0.28 -9.99 -9.39
C LYS A 73 1.18 -10.20 -8.97
N GLN A 74 2.10 -9.88 -9.88
CA GLN A 74 3.53 -10.06 -9.67
C GLN A 74 4.15 -9.01 -8.73
N GLN A 75 3.45 -7.90 -8.48
CA GLN A 75 3.96 -6.72 -7.80
C GLN A 75 3.24 -6.39 -6.49
N LEU A 76 2.14 -7.11 -6.17
CA LEU A 76 1.42 -6.95 -4.92
C LEU A 76 2.37 -7.20 -3.72
N GLY A 77 2.41 -6.25 -2.79
CA GLY A 77 3.31 -6.31 -1.63
C GLY A 77 4.74 -5.79 -1.89
N THR A 78 4.98 -5.13 -3.03
CA THR A 78 6.28 -4.49 -3.33
C THR A 78 6.19 -2.97 -3.30
N LEU A 79 7.30 -2.31 -2.96
CA LEU A 79 7.37 -0.86 -2.89
C LEU A 79 7.35 -0.22 -4.28
N GLY A 80 8.17 -0.74 -5.19
CA GLY A 80 8.35 -0.17 -6.51
C GLY A 80 9.56 0.71 -6.71
N ALA A 81 9.45 1.61 -7.70
CA ALA A 81 10.52 2.49 -8.16
C ALA A 81 9.96 3.90 -8.40
N GLY A 82 10.82 4.82 -8.84
CA GLY A 82 10.48 6.24 -8.96
C GLY A 82 10.62 6.92 -7.61
N ASN A 83 9.65 7.75 -7.24
CA ASN A 83 9.59 8.43 -5.94
C ASN A 83 8.99 7.55 -4.83
N HIS A 84 8.99 6.22 -4.98
CA HIS A 84 8.45 5.28 -3.99
C HIS A 84 9.50 4.93 -2.95
N PHE A 85 9.16 5.06 -1.67
CA PHE A 85 10.10 4.89 -0.55
C PHE A 85 9.42 4.34 0.70
N LEU A 86 10.23 3.71 1.57
CA LEU A 86 9.89 3.44 2.95
C LEU A 86 11.01 4.05 3.78
N GLU A 87 10.67 5.07 4.57
CA GLU A 87 11.62 5.85 5.34
C GLU A 87 11.35 5.73 6.84
N VAL A 88 12.41 5.57 7.61
CA VAL A 88 12.38 5.73 9.06
C VAL A 88 12.76 7.17 9.35
N GLN A 89 11.84 7.93 9.92
CA GLN A 89 11.96 9.36 10.13
C GLN A 89 11.90 9.69 11.62
N LYS A 90 12.41 10.86 11.99
CA LYS A 90 12.30 11.41 13.34
C LYS A 90 11.51 12.70 13.29
N VAL A 91 10.49 12.83 14.14
CA VAL A 91 9.73 14.07 14.30
C VAL A 91 10.64 15.13 14.93
N GLU A 92 11.17 16.03 14.11
CA GLU A 92 12.13 17.05 14.59
C GLU A 92 11.45 18.22 15.29
N LYS A 93 10.31 18.67 14.78
CA LYS A 93 9.62 19.86 15.26
C LYS A 93 8.10 19.69 15.22
N ILE A 94 7.45 20.11 16.28
CA ILE A 94 5.99 20.25 16.37
C ILE A 94 5.62 21.72 16.16
N PHE A 95 4.63 21.98 15.32
CA PHE A 95 4.13 23.32 15.01
C PHE A 95 2.79 23.62 15.69
N ASP A 96 1.95 22.60 15.87
CA ASP A 96 0.69 22.66 16.61
C ASP A 96 0.64 21.48 17.58
N GLU A 97 0.71 21.77 18.87
CA GLU A 97 0.77 20.75 19.93
C GLU A 97 -0.54 19.96 20.05
N LYS A 98 -1.70 20.62 19.87
CA LYS A 98 -3.01 19.99 20.03
C LYS A 98 -3.28 19.00 18.89
N LEU A 99 -2.95 19.40 17.66
CA LEU A 99 -3.08 18.51 16.50
C LEU A 99 -2.07 17.37 16.54
N ALA A 100 -0.83 17.64 16.97
CA ALA A 100 0.18 16.60 17.12
C ALA A 100 -0.26 15.54 18.14
N GLU A 101 -0.78 15.96 19.31
CA GLU A 101 -1.32 15.05 20.32
C GLU A 101 -2.47 14.20 19.76
N ALA A 102 -3.42 14.80 19.03
CA ALA A 102 -4.51 14.08 18.40
C ALA A 102 -4.05 13.05 17.35
N TYR A 103 -2.91 13.29 16.69
CA TYR A 103 -2.28 12.35 15.76
C TYR A 103 -1.29 11.38 16.42
N GLY A 104 -1.10 11.47 17.75
CA GLY A 104 -0.13 10.66 18.49
C GLY A 104 1.32 10.98 18.15
N LEU A 105 1.60 12.22 17.74
CA LEU A 105 2.92 12.71 17.35
C LEU A 105 3.60 13.49 18.47
N HIS A 106 4.90 13.26 18.69
CA HIS A 106 5.71 14.03 19.63
C HIS A 106 7.15 14.24 19.15
N THR A 107 7.83 15.29 19.63
CA THR A 107 9.22 15.56 19.28
C THR A 107 10.13 14.38 19.59
N ASN A 108 11.09 14.11 18.69
CA ASN A 108 12.00 12.97 18.68
C ASN A 108 11.37 11.58 18.51
N GLN A 109 10.05 11.49 18.28
CA GLN A 109 9.42 10.21 17.95
C GLN A 109 9.96 9.65 16.63
N ILE A 110 10.17 8.33 16.60
CA ILE A 110 10.49 7.62 15.37
C ILE A 110 9.19 7.17 14.71
N VAL A 111 9.04 7.51 13.43
CA VAL A 111 7.88 7.16 12.61
C VAL A 111 8.34 6.51 11.31
N VAL A 112 7.44 5.80 10.63
CA VAL A 112 7.71 5.20 9.32
C VAL A 112 6.78 5.84 8.29
N MET A 113 7.35 6.36 7.21
CA MET A 113 6.60 6.87 6.07
C MET A 113 6.72 5.90 4.91
N LEU A 114 5.57 5.45 4.38
CA LEU A 114 5.47 4.58 3.22
C LEU A 114 4.85 5.37 2.06
N HIS A 115 5.59 5.50 0.96
CA HIS A 115 5.09 6.09 -0.28
C HIS A 115 5.13 5.05 -1.40
N SER A 116 3.95 4.63 -1.85
CA SER A 116 3.77 3.71 -2.98
C SER A 116 2.38 3.89 -3.60
N GLY A 117 2.01 3.01 -4.52
CA GLY A 117 0.71 3.03 -5.18
C GLY A 117 0.35 1.69 -5.80
N SER A 118 -0.58 1.70 -6.74
CA SER A 118 -1.15 0.51 -7.41
C SER A 118 -0.19 -0.24 -8.34
N ARG A 119 1.10 0.14 -8.37
CA ARG A 119 2.15 -0.49 -9.18
C ARG A 119 1.76 -0.53 -10.66
N GLY A 120 2.16 -1.59 -11.37
CA GLY A 120 1.82 -1.79 -12.77
C GLY A 120 0.34 -2.06 -13.02
N TYR A 121 -0.46 -2.36 -11.99
CA TYR A 121 -1.90 -2.59 -12.11
C TYR A 121 -2.62 -1.32 -12.55
N GLY A 122 -2.54 -0.25 -11.74
CA GLY A 122 -3.23 1.01 -12.06
C GLY A 122 -2.65 1.72 -13.27
N HIS A 123 -1.34 1.62 -13.51
CA HIS A 123 -0.75 2.12 -14.76
C HIS A 123 -1.37 1.44 -15.98
N GLN A 124 -1.52 0.10 -15.96
CA GLN A 124 -2.12 -0.60 -17.10
C GLN A 124 -3.60 -0.27 -17.25
N VAL A 125 -4.36 -0.18 -16.15
CA VAL A 125 -5.76 0.26 -16.21
C VAL A 125 -5.86 1.64 -16.86
N CYS A 126 -5.02 2.61 -16.49
CA CYS A 126 -5.00 3.92 -17.13
C CYS A 126 -4.71 3.81 -18.64
N SER A 127 -3.69 3.03 -19.02
CA SER A 127 -3.34 2.82 -20.44
C SER A 127 -4.43 2.13 -21.25
N ASP A 128 -5.23 1.25 -20.64
CA ASP A 128 -6.30 0.51 -21.33
C ASP A 128 -7.53 1.39 -21.66
N TYR A 129 -7.69 2.53 -20.97
CA TYR A 129 -8.84 3.42 -21.10
C TYR A 129 -8.52 4.80 -21.73
N LEU A 130 -7.25 5.05 -22.08
CA LEU A 130 -6.80 6.21 -22.86
C LEU A 130 -6.85 5.92 -24.36
#